data_AF-A0A357Z044-F1
#
_entry.id   AF-A0A357Z044-F1
#
_cell.length_a   1.000
_cell.length_b   1.000
_cell.length_c   1.000
_cell.angle_alpha   90.00
_cell.angle_beta   90.00
_cell.angle_gamma   90.00
#
_symmetry.space_group_name_H-M   'P 1'
#
loop_
_entity.id
_entity.type
_entity.pdbx_description
1 polymer ?
#
loop_
_entity_poly.entity_id
_entity_poly.type
_entity_poly.pdbx_seq_one_letter_code
_entity_poly.pdbx_strand_id
1 'polypeptide(L)' 'APMTMQGTEYLNGFLRTQIGKQVLVQFLLGSNTFVDKSGRLLDVGANYILLQLANSDDLLVCDFFNIRFVTVYQ' A
#
# COMPACT_ATOMS: atom_id res chain seq x y z
N ALA A 1 22.28 6.76 10.54
CA ALA A 1 21.60 7.90 9.90
C ALA A 1 20.36 8.25 10.73
N PRO A 2 19.86 9.49 10.72
CA PRO A 2 18.65 9.81 11.49
C PRO A 2 17.48 8.95 11.01
N MET A 3 16.66 8.44 11.94
CA MET A 3 15.42 7.73 11.63
C MET A 3 14.46 8.75 11.01
N THR A 4 14.32 8.70 9.69
CA THR A 4 13.38 9.54 8.95
C THR A 4 12.24 8.66 8.49
N MET A 5 11.04 9.20 8.28
CA MET A 5 9.89 8.44 7.76
C MET A 5 10.09 7.82 6.35
N GLN A 6 11.29 7.97 5.80
CA GLN A 6 11.73 7.38 4.53
C GLN A 6 12.52 6.08 4.74
N GLY A 7 13.03 5.82 5.94
CA GLY A 7 13.78 4.60 6.26
C GLY A 7 12.90 3.35 6.18
N THR A 8 13.51 2.22 5.81
CA THR A 8 12.81 0.94 5.62
C THR A 8 12.28 0.33 6.91
N GLU A 9 12.70 0.84 8.07
CA GLU A 9 12.14 0.53 9.38
C GLU A 9 10.68 1.01 9.54
N TYR A 10 10.22 1.95 8.70
CA TYR A 10 8.83 2.38 8.64
C TYR A 10 8.09 1.68 7.51
N LEU A 11 6.79 1.40 7.70
CA LEU A 11 5.96 0.72 6.70
C LEU A 11 5.99 1.44 5.34
N ASN A 12 5.95 2.78 5.34
CA ASN A 12 6.10 3.60 4.12
C ASN A 12 7.41 3.31 3.39
N GLY A 13 8.54 3.34 4.12
CA GLY A 13 9.86 3.08 3.55
C GLY A 13 10.00 1.63 3.07
N PHE A 14 9.47 0.67 3.83
CA PHE A 14 9.45 -0.73 3.42
C PHE A 14 8.63 -0.93 2.14
N LEU A 15 7.40 -0.41 2.06
CA LEU A 15 6.53 -0.60 0.89
C LEU A 15 7.09 0.05 -0.38
N ARG A 16 7.90 1.13 -0.27
CA ARG A 16 8.63 1.68 -1.43
C ARG A 16 9.56 0.66 -2.08
N THR A 17 10.14 -0.26 -1.29
CA THR A 17 10.97 -1.35 -1.83
C THR A 17 10.16 -2.43 -2.55
N GLN A 18 8.82 -2.37 -2.48
CA GLN A 18 7.90 -3.32 -3.08
C GLN A 18 7.16 -2.73 -4.30
N ILE A 19 7.45 -1.49 -4.70
CA ILE A 19 6.91 -0.87 -5.92
C ILE A 19 7.18 -1.77 -7.13
N GLY A 20 6.18 -1.89 -8.00
CA GLY A 20 6.17 -2.76 -9.17
C GLY A 20 5.61 -4.15 -8.91
N LYS A 21 5.47 -4.58 -7.65
CA LYS A 21 4.92 -5.90 -7.30
C LYS A 21 3.41 -5.89 -7.20
N GLN A 22 2.85 -7.08 -7.39
CA GLN A 22 1.44 -7.32 -7.14
C GLN A 22 1.19 -7.46 -5.64
N VAL A 23 0.16 -6.77 -5.16
CA VAL A 23 -0.20 -6.75 -3.75
C VAL A 23 -1.70 -6.96 -3.54
N LEU A 24 -2.03 -7.49 -2.37
CA LEU A 24 -3.36 -7.44 -1.78
C LEU A 24 -3.26 -6.56 -0.54
N VAL A 25 -4.07 -5.52 -0.48
CA VAL A 25 -4.09 -4.54 0.61
C VAL A 25 -5.43 -4.63 1.30
N GLN A 26 -5.39 -4.88 2.61
CA GLN A 26 -6.57 -4.94 3.45
C GLN A 26 -6.69 -3.65 4.26
N PHE A 27 -7.85 -3.01 4.15
CA PHE A 27 -8.21 -1.77 4.85
C PHE A 27 -9.22 -2.06 5.96
N LEU A 28 -9.07 -1.40 7.10
CA LEU A 28 -10.12 -1.35 8.11
C LEU A 28 -11.01 -0.13 7.86
N LEU A 29 -12.31 -0.36 7.66
CA LEU A 29 -13.34 0.67 7.67
C LEU A 29 -14.13 0.59 8.98
N GLY A 30 -14.14 1.68 9.74
CA GLY A 30 -14.73 1.68 11.08
C GLY A 30 -13.94 0.78 12.03
N SER A 31 -14.64 -0.04 12.82
CA SER A 31 -14.01 -0.84 13.88
C SER A 31 -13.82 -2.31 13.54
N ASN A 32 -14.67 -2.89 12.67
CA ASN A 32 -14.72 -4.33 12.44
C ASN A 32 -14.92 -4.74 10.98
N THR A 33 -14.93 -3.80 10.04
CA THR A 33 -15.15 -4.11 8.62
C THR A 33 -13.83 -4.03 7.89
N PHE A 34 -13.48 -5.12 7.21
CA PHE A 34 -12.32 -5.17 6.35
C PHE A 34 -12.73 -5.14 4.89
N VAL A 35 -12.01 -4.38 4.08
CA VAL A 35 -12.16 -4.35 2.63
C VAL A 35 -10.80 -4.54 1.99
N ASP A 36 -10.76 -5.41 0.98
CA ASP A 36 -9.54 -5.72 0.26
C ASP A 36 -9.50 -5.01 -1.10
N LYS A 37 -8.30 -4.60 -1.51
CA LYS A 37 -7.98 -4.13 -2.85
C LYS A 37 -6.73 -4.82 -3.36
N SER A 38 -6.75 -5.26 -4.61
CA SER A 38 -5.61 -5.88 -5.26
C SER A 38 -5.19 -5.09 -6.49
N GLY A 39 -3.89 -5.10 -6.76
CA GLY A 39 -3.33 -4.35 -7.88
C GLY A 39 -1.81 -4.35 -7.87
N ARG A 40 -1.21 -3.69 -8.86
CA ARG A 40 0.23 -3.43 -8.88
C ARG A 40 0.51 -2.19 -8.06
N LEU A 41 1.42 -2.28 -7.08
CA LEU A 41 1.84 -1.12 -6.32
C LEU A 41 2.69 -0.20 -7.20
N LEU A 42 2.20 0.99 -7.52
CA LEU A 42 2.88 1.95 -8.37
C LEU A 42 3.69 2.98 -7.58
N ASP A 43 3.17 3.42 -6.42
CA ASP A 43 3.82 4.43 -5.60
C ASP A 43 3.38 4.36 -4.14
N VAL A 44 4.21 4.91 -3.25
CA VAL A 44 3.98 5.06 -1.81
C VAL A 44 4.35 6.48 -1.38
N GLY A 45 3.31 7.29 -1.18
CA GLY A 45 3.42 8.66 -0.72
C GLY A 45 3.64 8.76 0.79
N ALA A 46 3.37 9.94 1.35
CA ALA A 46 3.43 10.16 2.79
C ALA A 46 2.24 9.53 3.53
N ASN A 47 1.06 9.60 2.90
CA ASN A 47 -0.23 9.19 3.46
C ASN A 47 -1.11 8.44 2.45
N TYR A 48 -0.54 7.95 1.35
CA TYR A 48 -1.28 7.16 0.37
C TYR A 48 -0.40 6.07 -0.27
N ILE A 49 -1.06 5.05 -0.82
CA ILE A 49 -0.49 4.17 -1.83
C ILE A 49 -1.25 4.32 -3.14
N LEU A 50 -0.57 4.08 -4.25
CA LEU A 50 -1.15 4.06 -5.58
C LEU A 50 -1.15 2.63 -6.12
N LEU A 51 -2.32 2.10 -6.45
CA LEU A 51 -2.48 0.80 -7.08
C LEU A 51 -2.93 0.97 -8.53
N GLN A 52 -2.37 0.19 -9.44
CA GLN A 52 -3.00 -0.06 -10.74
C GLN A 52 -3.92 -1.28 -10.60
N LEU A 53 -5.21 -1.11 -10.89
CA LEU A 53 -6.19 -2.18 -10.76
C LEU A 53 -5.92 -3.31 -11.76
N ALA A 54 -6.21 -4.54 -11.36
CA ALA A 54 -6.10 -5.68 -12.27
C ALA A 54 -7.06 -5.50 -13.47
N ASN A 55 -6.57 -5.81 -14.67
CA ASN A 55 -7.34 -5.80 -15.92
C ASN A 55 -7.86 -4.42 -16.38
N SER A 56 -7.27 -3.33 -15.88
CA SER A 56 -7.54 -1.97 -16.36
C SER A 56 -6.30 -1.09 -16.19
N ASP A 57 -6.27 0.04 -16.87
CA ASP A 57 -5.28 1.10 -16.61
C ASP A 57 -5.74 2.07 -15.52
N ASP A 58 -6.81 1.71 -14.81
CA ASP A 58 -7.39 2.53 -13.76
C ASP A 58 -6.45 2.59 -12.56
N LEU A 59 -6.28 3.81 -12.06
CA LEU A 59 -5.52 4.11 -10.86
C LEU A 59 -6.45 4.17 -9.66
N LEU A 60 -6.10 3.41 -8.62
CA LEU A 60 -6.74 3.48 -7.33
C LEU A 60 -5.78 4.10 -6.31
N VAL A 61 -6.15 5.27 -5.79
CA VAL A 61 -5.45 5.93 -4.68
C VAL A 61 -6.08 5.46 -3.37
N CYS A 62 -5.26 4.95 -2.45
CA CYS A 62 -5.73 4.48 -1.15
C CYS A 62 -5.07 5.23 -0.01
N ASP A 63 -5.86 5.62 0.99
CA ASP A 63 -5.35 6.22 2.23
C ASP A 63 -4.51 5.22 3.02
N PHE A 64 -3.31 5.66 3.43
CA PHE A 64 -2.34 4.83 4.10
C PHE A 64 -2.74 4.48 5.54
N PHE A 65 -3.44 5.38 6.23
CA PHE A 65 -3.70 5.25 7.66
C PHE A 65 -4.68 4.12 8.00
N ASN A 66 -5.47 3.67 7.03
CA ASN A 66 -6.44 2.61 7.21
C ASN A 66 -5.93 1.23 6.76
N ILE A 67 -4.69 1.12 6.29
CA ILE A 67 -4.07 -0.16 5.92
C ILE A 67 -3.81 -0.98 7.18
N ARG A 68 -4.30 -2.23 7.18
CA ARG A 68 -4.04 -3.20 8.25
C ARG A 68 -3.05 -4.26 7.84
N PHE A 69 -3.21 -4.80 6.64
CA PHE A 69 -2.31 -5.82 6.11
C PHE A 69 -1.97 -5.55 4.66
N VAL A 70 -0.75 -5.88 4.27
CA VAL A 70 -0.29 -5.89 2.88
C VAL A 70 0.35 -7.24 2.60
N THR A 71 -0.26 -8.01 1.72
CA THR A 71 0.35 -9.21 1.15
C THR A 71 1.08 -8.81 -0.12
N VAL A 72 2.37 -9.13 -0.20
CA VAL A 72 3.20 -8.91 -1.39
C VAL A 72 3.44 -10.27 -2.05
N TYR A 73 3.03 -10.42 -3.30
CA TYR A 73 3.21 -11.65 -4.06
C TYR A 73 4.61 -11.72 -4.68
N GLN A 74 5.14 -12.94 -4.84
CA GLN A 74 6.46 -13.26 -5.44
C GLN A 74 6.29 -13.77 -6.86
#